data_AF-A0A1G3QU01-F1
#
_entry.id   AF-A0A1G3QU01-F1
#
_cell.length_a   1.000
_cell.length_b   1.000
_cell.length_c   1.000
_cell.angle_alpha   90.00
_cell.angle_beta   90.00
_cell.angle_gamma   90.00
#
_symmetry.space_group_name_H-M   'P 1'
#
loop_
_entity.id
_entity.type
_entity.pdbx_description
1 polymer ?
#
loop_
_entity_poly.entity_id
_entity_poly.type
_entity_poly.pdbx_seq_one_letter_code
_entity_poly.pdbx_strand_id
1 'polypeptide(L)'
;MKKKRNIAIAATAACMLFFALNANSIIKLDLSAYLEKVPGIPRTAPEAYNMSAAVKNFNDDLKKTLQEHEGSSRKDLSESPLGKDPEKKSKKLKKYTDPEMKKRIKTMTDEEKMAMGMQMTREMGLADSGQESQQVTNELAAIAKLNNDLLQYNQEGLDIIKKMDNIEKKHAPKTRDIEEEKNSCPKIDTGKEGQGAHLDPKCVHAKTLQIYNYNIQLEPNRLKEYQGLSAAFRAKVKPLIVQLSKRLAAIKYGDAIKDPKNKVIVNNAQTAALGAVAILFSITSNAQKGAAGLIAEKMEYEKNYGK
;
A
#
# COMPACT_ATOMS: atom_id res chain seq x y z
N MET A 1 11.78 24.05 -8.54
CA MET A 1 11.42 22.60 -8.47
C MET A 1 10.60 22.17 -7.24
N LYS A 2 10.05 23.06 -6.40
CA LYS A 2 9.34 22.67 -5.16
C LYS A 2 7.91 22.12 -5.37
N LYS A 3 7.27 22.33 -6.53
CA LYS A 3 5.87 21.91 -6.79
C LYS A 3 5.70 20.47 -7.30
N LYS A 4 6.75 19.79 -7.77
CA LYS A 4 6.64 18.41 -8.31
C LYS A 4 6.82 17.31 -7.26
N ARG A 5 7.42 17.60 -6.09
CA ARG A 5 7.61 16.63 -5.00
C ARG A 5 6.32 16.33 -4.22
N ASN A 6 5.38 17.28 -4.15
CA ASN A 6 4.14 17.09 -3.38
C ASN A 6 3.09 16.22 -4.09
N ILE A 7 3.24 15.96 -5.39
CA ILE A 7 2.30 15.13 -6.16
C ILE A 7 2.61 13.62 -6.00
N ALA A 8 3.88 13.26 -5.82
CA ALA A 8 4.28 11.86 -5.61
C ALA A 8 3.87 11.33 -4.22
N ILE A 9 3.91 12.18 -3.19
CA ILE A 9 3.49 11.84 -1.82
C ILE A 9 1.95 11.73 -1.76
N ALA A 10 1.23 12.62 -2.46
CA ALA A 10 -0.24 12.58 -2.52
C ALA A 10 -0.78 11.34 -3.25
N ALA A 11 -0.12 10.87 -4.32
CA ALA A 11 -0.52 9.66 -5.04
C ALA A 11 -0.28 8.36 -4.22
N THR A 12 0.69 8.38 -3.30
CA THR A 12 1.01 7.24 -2.43
C THR A 12 0.11 7.23 -1.18
N ALA A 13 -0.27 8.41 -0.68
CA ALA A 13 -1.26 8.56 0.40
C ALA A 13 -2.70 8.27 -0.05
N ALA A 14 -3.06 8.56 -1.31
CA ALA A 14 -4.37 8.25 -1.86
C ALA A 14 -4.64 6.74 -1.98
N CYS A 15 -3.61 5.90 -2.07
CA CYS A 15 -3.78 4.44 -2.01
C CYS A 15 -3.99 3.91 -0.57
N MET A 16 -3.70 4.70 0.46
CA MET A 16 -3.82 4.27 1.86
C MET A 16 -5.16 4.63 2.51
N LEU A 17 -6.02 5.41 1.85
CA LEU A 17 -7.22 5.99 2.48
C LEU A 17 -8.57 5.59 1.87
N PHE A 18 -8.62 4.61 0.95
CA PHE A 18 -9.88 4.22 0.29
C PHE A 18 -10.52 2.91 0.75
N PHE A 19 -10.01 2.25 1.79
CA PHE A 19 -10.55 0.96 2.23
C PHE A 19 -11.56 1.10 3.37
N ALA A 20 -12.70 1.72 3.06
CA ALA A 20 -13.91 1.67 3.88
C ALA A 20 -15.16 1.59 3.00
N LEU A 21 -15.18 0.67 2.05
CA LEU A 21 -16.42 0.31 1.34
C LEU A 21 -16.59 -1.19 1.36
N ASN A 22 -17.70 -1.61 1.96
CA ASN A 22 -18.15 -2.99 2.10
C ASN A 22 -17.89 -3.76 0.82
N ALA A 23 -16.91 -4.65 0.89
CA ALA A 23 -16.43 -5.44 -0.20
C ALA A 23 -16.79 -6.89 0.15
N ASN A 24 -17.62 -7.55 -0.66
CA ASN A 24 -18.13 -8.90 -0.38
C ASN A 24 -17.47 -10.00 -1.21
N SER A 25 -16.44 -9.67 -1.98
CA SER A 25 -15.78 -10.65 -2.83
C SER A 25 -14.56 -11.27 -2.21
N ILE A 26 -14.34 -12.53 -2.53
CA ILE A 26 -13.22 -13.28 -2.00
C ILE A 26 -12.33 -13.67 -3.18
N ILE A 27 -11.10 -13.16 -3.18
CA ILE A 27 -10.12 -13.56 -4.19
C ILE A 27 -9.53 -14.91 -3.83
N LYS A 28 -9.38 -15.81 -4.80
CA LYS A 28 -8.71 -17.12 -4.61
C LYS A 28 -7.21 -16.96 -4.82
N LEU A 29 -6.60 -16.13 -3.97
CA LEU A 29 -5.19 -15.79 -4.03
C LEU A 29 -4.46 -16.40 -2.84
N ASP A 30 -3.39 -17.16 -3.11
CA ASP A 30 -2.42 -17.52 -2.08
C ASP A 30 -1.60 -16.26 -1.71
N LEU A 31 -2.02 -15.62 -0.61
CA LEU A 31 -1.40 -14.39 -0.12
C LEU A 31 0.05 -14.62 0.34
N SER A 32 0.40 -15.83 0.78
CA SER A 32 1.76 -16.18 1.14
C SER A 32 2.65 -16.21 -0.09
N ALA A 33 2.22 -16.89 -1.15
CA ALA A 33 2.96 -16.89 -2.42
C ALA A 33 3.02 -15.48 -3.03
N TYR A 34 1.94 -14.70 -2.89
CA TYR A 34 1.89 -13.32 -3.36
C TYR A 34 2.88 -12.40 -2.65
N LEU A 35 2.99 -12.51 -1.32
CA LEU A 35 3.99 -11.78 -0.52
C LEU A 35 5.42 -12.05 -0.99
N GLU A 36 5.73 -13.27 -1.42
CA GLU A 36 7.07 -13.62 -1.90
C GLU A 36 7.40 -13.01 -3.28
N LYS A 37 6.40 -12.54 -4.03
CA LYS A 37 6.63 -11.80 -5.29
C LYS A 37 7.07 -10.34 -5.07
N VAL A 38 6.92 -9.80 -3.86
CA VAL A 38 7.36 -8.42 -3.55
C VAL A 38 8.87 -8.32 -3.79
N PRO A 39 9.33 -7.44 -4.70
CA PRO A 39 10.75 -7.27 -4.95
C PRO A 39 11.49 -6.89 -3.67
N GLY A 40 12.74 -7.35 -3.52
CA GLY A 40 13.58 -6.94 -2.41
C GLY A 40 14.05 -5.49 -2.53
N ILE A 41 14.48 -4.90 -1.41
CA ILE A 41 15.15 -3.60 -1.43
C ILE A 41 16.53 -3.77 -2.10
N PRO A 42 16.87 -2.97 -3.14
CA PRO A 42 18.17 -3.06 -3.80
C PRO A 42 19.30 -2.74 -2.81
N ARG A 43 20.48 -3.33 -3.00
CA ARG A 43 21.68 -3.05 -2.18
C ARG A 43 22.49 -1.88 -2.71
N THR A 44 22.38 -1.60 -4.01
CA THR A 44 23.19 -0.58 -4.70
C THR A 44 22.33 0.23 -5.68
N ALA A 45 22.80 1.41 -6.06
CA ALA A 45 22.12 2.23 -7.07
C ALA A 45 22.06 1.58 -8.47
N PRO A 46 23.10 0.90 -8.97
CA PRO A 46 23.01 0.13 -10.22
C PRO A 46 21.96 -0.99 -10.15
N GLU A 47 21.89 -1.72 -9.04
CA GLU A 47 20.84 -2.74 -8.84
C GLU A 47 19.45 -2.10 -8.85
N ALA A 48 19.28 -0.98 -8.16
CA ALA A 48 18.03 -0.20 -8.15
C ALA A 48 17.60 0.22 -9.56
N TYR A 49 18.54 0.68 -10.40
CA TYR A 49 18.28 1.03 -11.78
C TYR A 49 17.79 -0.18 -12.60
N ASN A 50 18.49 -1.32 -12.47
CA ASN A 50 18.19 -2.55 -13.22
C ASN A 50 16.87 -3.22 -12.79
N MET A 51 16.41 -3.02 -11.56
CA MET A 51 15.14 -3.60 -11.08
C MET A 51 13.88 -2.80 -11.47
N SER A 52 14.00 -1.71 -12.24
CA SER A 52 12.87 -0.85 -12.60
C SER A 52 11.70 -1.62 -13.23
N ALA A 53 12.00 -2.62 -14.08
CA ALA A 53 10.99 -3.46 -14.71
C ALA A 53 10.27 -4.36 -13.68
N ALA A 54 10.99 -4.97 -12.75
CA ALA A 54 10.42 -5.82 -11.71
C ALA A 54 9.50 -5.02 -10.78
N VAL A 55 9.92 -3.81 -10.38
CA VAL A 55 9.11 -2.90 -9.55
C VAL A 55 7.85 -2.46 -10.30
N LYS A 56 7.96 -2.11 -11.59
CA LYS A 56 6.80 -1.73 -12.40
C LYS A 56 5.81 -2.88 -12.56
N ASN A 57 6.30 -4.07 -12.92
CA ASN A 57 5.45 -5.25 -13.12
C ASN A 57 4.69 -5.62 -11.84
N PHE A 58 5.36 -5.59 -10.68
CA PHE A 58 4.68 -5.85 -9.40
C PHE A 58 3.65 -4.77 -9.07
N ASN A 59 3.95 -3.49 -9.32
CA ASN A 59 2.98 -2.41 -9.10
C ASN A 59 1.71 -2.58 -9.94
N ASP A 60 1.87 -2.96 -11.21
CA ASP A 60 0.75 -3.15 -12.13
C ASP A 60 -0.09 -4.38 -11.71
N ASP A 61 0.57 -5.48 -11.31
CA ASP A 61 -0.08 -6.67 -10.77
C ASP A 61 -0.79 -6.40 -9.43
N LEU A 62 -0.19 -5.62 -8.52
CA LEU A 62 -0.79 -5.24 -7.25
C LEU A 62 -2.04 -4.37 -7.47
N LYS A 63 -1.95 -3.38 -8.36
CA LYS A 63 -3.11 -2.54 -8.73
C LYS A 63 -4.24 -3.38 -9.33
N LYS A 64 -3.91 -4.28 -10.25
CA LYS A 64 -4.88 -5.20 -10.84
C LYS A 64 -5.53 -6.06 -9.76
N THR A 65 -4.74 -6.67 -8.88
CA THR A 65 -5.23 -7.49 -7.76
C THR A 65 -6.18 -6.71 -6.86
N LEU A 66 -5.82 -5.48 -6.49
CA LEU A 66 -6.66 -4.60 -5.67
C LEU A 66 -7.96 -4.21 -6.39
N GLN A 67 -7.89 -3.89 -7.69
CA GLN A 67 -9.07 -3.57 -8.50
C GLN A 67 -10.01 -4.77 -8.68
N GLU A 68 -9.46 -5.97 -8.90
CA GLU A 68 -10.25 -7.19 -8.98
C GLU A 68 -10.94 -7.48 -7.64
N HIS A 69 -10.24 -7.27 -6.52
CA HIS A 69 -10.81 -7.37 -5.18
C HIS A 69 -11.94 -6.35 -4.96
N GLU A 70 -11.78 -5.09 -5.38
CA GLU A 70 -12.83 -4.06 -5.28
C GLU A 70 -14.00 -4.27 -6.27
N GLY A 71 -13.72 -4.77 -7.48
CA GLY A 71 -14.69 -4.90 -8.57
C GLY A 71 -15.61 -6.12 -8.42
N SER A 72 -15.06 -7.25 -8.00
CA SER A 72 -15.85 -8.45 -7.66
C SER A 72 -16.79 -8.18 -6.49
N SER A 73 -16.38 -7.31 -5.57
CA SER A 73 -17.14 -6.93 -4.38
C SER A 73 -18.47 -6.25 -4.68
N ARG A 74 -18.56 -5.50 -5.78
CA ARG A 74 -19.80 -4.85 -6.23
C ARG A 74 -20.79 -5.84 -6.85
N LYS A 75 -20.30 -6.90 -7.51
CA LYS A 75 -21.17 -7.94 -8.09
C LYS A 75 -21.82 -8.81 -7.01
N ASP A 76 -21.05 -9.27 -6.03
CA ASP A 76 -21.57 -10.13 -4.95
C ASP A 76 -22.58 -9.40 -4.03
N LEU A 77 -22.47 -8.07 -3.90
CA LEU A 77 -23.49 -7.24 -3.22
C LEU A 77 -24.79 -7.13 -4.02
N SER A 78 -24.71 -7.03 -5.35
CA SER A 78 -25.88 -6.93 -6.23
C SER A 78 -26.67 -8.24 -6.34
N GLU A 79 -26.00 -9.37 -6.14
CA GLU A 79 -26.60 -10.71 -6.21
C GLU A 79 -27.08 -11.25 -4.85
N SER A 80 -26.55 -10.70 -3.75
CA SER A 80 -27.03 -10.93 -2.38
C SER A 80 -28.50 -10.49 -2.20
N PRO A 81 -29.28 -11.12 -1.30
CA PRO A 81 -30.60 -10.61 -0.93
C PRO A 81 -30.60 -9.12 -0.57
N LEU A 82 -29.47 -8.57 -0.11
CA LEU A 82 -29.25 -7.14 0.20
C LEU A 82 -29.22 -6.21 -1.02
N GLY A 83 -28.87 -6.69 -2.20
CA GLY A 83 -28.76 -5.88 -3.42
C GLY A 83 -30.03 -5.81 -4.27
N LYS A 84 -30.95 -6.76 -4.13
CA LYS A 84 -32.07 -6.93 -5.07
C LYS A 84 -33.26 -5.98 -4.90
N ASP A 85 -33.36 -5.20 -3.82
CA ASP A 85 -34.45 -4.22 -3.61
C ASP A 85 -34.09 -3.15 -2.53
N PRO A 86 -33.23 -2.16 -2.86
CA PRO A 86 -32.74 -1.17 -1.90
C PRO A 86 -33.85 -0.28 -1.31
N GLU A 87 -34.95 -0.05 -2.04
CA GLU A 87 -36.07 0.78 -1.58
C GLU A 87 -36.94 0.07 -0.53
N LYS A 88 -37.25 -1.23 -0.71
CA LYS A 88 -37.98 -1.99 0.32
C LYS A 88 -37.13 -2.20 1.58
N LYS A 89 -35.81 -2.35 1.45
CA LYS A 89 -34.91 -2.51 2.61
C LYS A 89 -34.67 -1.20 3.36
N SER A 90 -34.59 -0.06 2.66
CA SER A 90 -34.55 1.28 3.26
C SER A 90 -35.77 1.54 4.17
N LYS A 91 -36.98 1.16 3.74
CA LYS A 91 -38.20 1.27 4.56
C LYS A 91 -38.16 0.38 5.82
N LYS A 92 -37.62 -0.84 5.72
CA LYS A 92 -37.46 -1.76 6.86
C LYS A 92 -36.38 -1.29 7.84
N LEU A 93 -35.26 -0.76 7.35
CA LEU A 93 -34.16 -0.25 8.18
C LEU A 93 -34.57 1.00 8.98
N LYS A 94 -35.36 1.89 8.37
CA LYS A 94 -35.89 3.11 9.01
C LYS A 94 -36.65 2.81 10.32
N LYS A 95 -37.31 1.65 10.40
CA LYS A 95 -38.06 1.18 11.58
C LYS A 95 -37.17 0.91 12.80
N TYR A 96 -35.91 0.56 12.58
CA TYR A 96 -34.93 0.21 13.63
C TYR A 96 -33.95 1.35 13.94
N THR A 97 -33.83 2.33 13.04
CA THR A 97 -33.05 3.55 13.28
C THR A 97 -33.86 4.67 13.92
N ASP A 98 -35.16 4.45 14.12
CA ASP A 98 -36.10 5.38 14.75
C ASP A 98 -35.60 5.80 16.16
N PRO A 99 -35.64 7.10 16.52
CA PRO A 99 -35.21 7.60 17.82
C PRO A 99 -35.87 6.93 19.02
N GLU A 100 -37.13 6.52 18.89
CA GLU A 100 -37.90 5.84 19.94
C GLU A 100 -37.45 4.39 20.11
N MET A 101 -37.15 3.71 19.00
CA MET A 101 -36.61 2.35 19.01
C MET A 101 -35.19 2.30 19.59
N LYS A 102 -34.36 3.31 19.31
CA LYS A 102 -33.02 3.45 19.91
C LYS A 102 -33.07 3.61 21.44
N LYS A 103 -34.10 4.27 21.97
CA LYS A 103 -34.31 4.37 23.43
C LYS A 103 -34.69 3.01 24.02
N ARG A 104 -35.58 2.26 23.37
CA ARG A 104 -35.95 0.89 23.76
C ARG A 104 -34.77 -0.08 23.75
N ILE A 105 -33.91 -0.02 22.74
CA ILE A 105 -32.72 -0.90 22.63
C ILE A 105 -31.74 -0.69 23.80
N LYS A 106 -31.63 0.53 24.32
CA LYS A 106 -30.75 0.84 25.46
C LYS A 106 -31.24 0.21 26.77
N THR A 107 -32.54 -0.05 26.90
CA THR A 107 -33.16 -0.62 28.10
C THR A 107 -33.43 -2.11 28.00
N MET A 108 -33.14 -2.73 26.85
CA MET A 108 -33.28 -4.17 26.63
C MET A 108 -32.18 -4.97 27.33
N THR A 109 -32.52 -6.17 27.76
CA THR A 109 -31.54 -7.18 28.17
C THR A 109 -30.74 -7.68 26.98
N ASP A 110 -29.61 -8.35 27.21
CA ASP A 110 -28.76 -8.83 26.12
C ASP A 110 -29.44 -9.95 25.30
N GLU A 111 -30.32 -10.74 25.92
CA GLU A 111 -31.17 -11.72 25.24
C GLU A 111 -32.23 -11.06 24.35
N GLU A 112 -32.85 -9.97 24.80
CA GLU A 112 -33.81 -9.19 24.03
C GLU A 112 -33.15 -8.47 22.84
N LYS A 113 -31.93 -7.95 23.03
CA LYS A 113 -31.12 -7.38 21.93
C LYS A 113 -30.77 -8.45 20.91
N MET A 114 -30.44 -9.66 21.35
CA MET A 114 -30.13 -10.78 20.47
C MET A 114 -31.39 -11.24 19.69
N ALA A 115 -32.55 -11.34 20.35
CA ALA A 115 -33.82 -11.65 19.71
C ALA A 115 -34.24 -10.59 18.68
N MET A 116 -34.10 -9.30 19.02
CA MET A 116 -34.34 -8.20 18.09
C MET A 116 -33.36 -8.22 16.90
N GLY A 117 -32.08 -8.52 17.13
CA GLY A 117 -31.09 -8.68 16.07
C GLY A 117 -31.39 -9.85 15.12
N MET A 118 -31.92 -10.97 15.66
CA MET A 118 -32.39 -12.11 14.87
C MET A 118 -33.65 -11.77 14.07
N GLN A 119 -34.58 -11.01 14.65
CA GLN A 119 -35.78 -10.55 13.95
C GLN A 119 -35.45 -9.57 12.81
N MET A 120 -34.56 -8.60 13.05
CA MET A 120 -34.03 -7.71 12.00
C MET A 120 -33.40 -8.49 10.86
N THR A 121 -32.62 -9.52 11.22
CA THR A 121 -31.97 -10.43 10.26
C THR A 121 -33.02 -11.18 9.42
N ARG A 122 -34.06 -11.72 10.04
CA ARG A 122 -35.20 -12.36 9.35
C ARG A 122 -35.93 -11.41 8.42
N GLU A 123 -36.29 -10.23 8.91
CA GLU A 123 -37.05 -9.23 8.15
C GLU A 123 -36.27 -8.67 6.96
N MET A 124 -34.94 -8.63 7.05
CA MET A 124 -34.04 -8.26 5.96
C MET A 124 -33.78 -9.40 4.96
N GLY A 125 -34.42 -10.57 5.11
CA GLY A 125 -34.19 -11.73 4.24
C GLY A 125 -32.80 -12.32 4.38
N LEU A 126 -32.21 -12.18 5.57
CA LEU A 126 -30.87 -12.68 5.92
C LEU A 126 -30.95 -13.96 6.78
N ALA A 127 -32.13 -14.56 6.94
CA ALA A 127 -32.36 -15.65 7.88
C ALA A 127 -32.53 -17.05 7.26
N ASP A 128 -32.35 -17.19 5.96
CA ASP A 128 -32.10 -18.50 5.35
C ASP A 128 -30.60 -18.78 5.18
N SER A 129 -29.74 -18.13 5.98
CA SER A 129 -28.32 -18.45 5.97
C SER A 129 -28.07 -19.77 6.70
N GLY A 130 -27.71 -20.80 5.93
CA GLY A 130 -27.42 -22.12 6.47
C GLY A 130 -26.39 -22.05 7.59
N GLN A 131 -26.69 -22.71 8.70
CA GLN A 131 -25.79 -22.83 9.83
C GLN A 131 -24.43 -23.36 9.35
N GLU A 132 -23.36 -22.62 9.67
CA GLU A 132 -22.01 -23.02 9.31
C GLU A 132 -21.62 -24.31 10.03
N SER A 133 -20.76 -25.10 9.40
CA SER A 133 -20.13 -26.21 10.12
C SER A 133 -19.25 -25.67 11.25
N GLN A 134 -19.07 -26.44 12.33
CA GLN A 134 -18.18 -26.07 13.42
C GLN A 134 -16.75 -25.75 12.94
N GLN A 135 -16.28 -26.49 11.92
CA GLN A 135 -15.00 -26.22 11.29
C GLN A 135 -14.97 -24.81 10.66
N VAL A 136 -15.97 -24.45 9.85
CA VAL A 136 -16.05 -23.13 9.21
C VAL A 136 -16.13 -22.02 10.27
N THR A 137 -16.93 -22.19 11.31
CA THR A 137 -17.03 -21.22 12.42
C THR A 137 -15.69 -21.00 13.13
N ASN A 138 -14.96 -22.08 13.43
CA ASN A 138 -13.65 -22.00 14.08
C ASN A 138 -12.61 -21.28 13.20
N GLU A 139 -12.58 -21.61 11.91
CA GLU A 139 -11.68 -20.97 10.95
C GLU A 139 -12.02 -19.49 10.76
N LEU A 140 -13.29 -19.12 10.70
CA LEU A 140 -13.75 -17.72 10.63
C LEU A 140 -13.31 -16.91 11.86
N ALA A 141 -13.43 -17.47 13.06
CA ALA A 141 -12.97 -16.81 14.29
C ALA A 141 -11.44 -16.59 14.26
N ALA A 142 -10.67 -17.57 13.79
CA ALA A 142 -9.23 -17.44 13.63
C ALA A 142 -8.86 -16.37 12.58
N ILE A 143 -9.58 -16.33 11.45
CA ILE A 143 -9.41 -15.32 10.41
C ILE A 143 -9.72 -13.91 10.95
N ALA A 144 -10.79 -13.75 11.73
CA ALA A 144 -11.16 -12.47 12.33
C ALA A 144 -10.06 -11.96 13.28
N LYS A 145 -9.45 -12.84 14.07
CA LYS A 145 -8.30 -12.49 14.92
C LYS A 145 -7.11 -12.02 14.08
N LEU A 146 -6.73 -12.79 13.06
CA LEU A 146 -5.62 -12.44 12.16
C LEU A 146 -5.87 -11.10 11.43
N ASN A 147 -7.12 -10.82 11.05
CA ASN A 147 -7.51 -9.54 10.48
C ASN A 147 -7.23 -8.38 11.45
N ASN A 148 -7.64 -8.50 12.71
CA ASN A 148 -7.42 -7.46 13.71
C ASN A 148 -5.91 -7.21 13.94
N ASP A 149 -5.12 -8.29 14.02
CA ASP A 149 -3.67 -8.21 14.16
C ASP A 149 -3.04 -7.50 12.95
N LEU A 150 -3.46 -7.84 11.72
CA LEU A 150 -3.00 -7.19 10.49
C LEU A 150 -3.43 -5.72 10.40
N LEU A 151 -4.65 -5.39 10.83
CA LEU A 151 -5.15 -4.01 10.86
C LEU A 151 -4.33 -3.14 11.80
N GLN A 152 -3.90 -3.67 12.95
CA GLN A 152 -3.01 -2.95 13.86
C GLN A 152 -1.69 -2.57 13.17
N TYR A 153 -1.10 -3.49 12.40
CA TYR A 153 0.13 -3.19 11.63
C TYR A 153 -0.10 -2.25 10.45
N ASN A 154 -1.30 -2.25 9.85
CA ASN A 154 -1.64 -1.26 8.82
C ASN A 154 -1.80 0.16 9.41
N GLN A 155 -2.26 0.27 10.66
CA GLN A 155 -2.30 1.55 11.39
C GLN A 155 -0.89 2.07 11.72
N GLU A 156 0.11 1.19 11.90
CA GLU A 156 1.53 1.58 11.94
C GLU A 156 2.03 2.17 10.60
N GLY A 157 1.24 2.12 9.52
CA GLY A 157 1.57 2.66 8.20
C GLY A 157 1.99 4.13 8.21
N LEU A 158 1.34 4.97 9.04
CA LEU A 158 1.75 6.38 9.20
C LEU A 158 3.15 6.53 9.78
N ASP A 159 3.53 5.65 10.71
CA ASP A 159 4.86 5.69 11.31
C ASP A 159 5.92 5.13 10.36
N ILE A 160 5.57 4.17 9.50
CA ILE A 160 6.43 3.72 8.41
C ILE A 160 6.68 4.85 7.42
N ILE A 161 5.66 5.61 7.03
CA ILE A 161 5.83 6.80 6.17
C ILE A 161 6.78 7.81 6.82
N LYS A 162 6.56 8.15 8.09
CA LYS A 162 7.47 9.06 8.82
C LYS A 162 8.91 8.54 8.86
N LYS A 163 9.11 7.24 9.07
CA LYS A 163 10.44 6.63 9.05
C LYS A 163 11.09 6.73 7.67
N MET A 164 10.35 6.46 6.60
CA MET A 164 10.85 6.67 5.22
C MET A 164 11.23 8.13 4.99
N ASP A 165 10.38 9.09 5.38
CA ASP A 165 10.69 10.52 5.25
C ASP A 165 11.94 10.93 6.03
N ASN A 166 12.15 10.35 7.22
CA ASN A 166 13.35 10.61 8.01
C ASN A 166 14.60 10.05 7.36
N ILE A 167 14.53 8.86 6.74
CA ILE A 167 15.62 8.28 5.95
C ILE A 167 15.94 9.21 4.77
N GLU A 168 14.93 9.68 4.03
CA GLU A 168 15.11 10.61 2.90
C GLU A 168 15.76 11.93 3.33
N LYS A 169 15.34 12.50 4.47
CA LYS A 169 15.93 13.74 5.00
C LYS A 169 17.39 13.55 5.43
N LYS A 170 17.69 12.44 6.10
CA LYS A 170 19.03 12.12 6.60
C LYS A 170 20.04 11.94 5.45
N HIS A 171 19.60 11.32 4.35
CA HIS A 171 20.42 11.03 3.18
C HIS A 171 20.11 11.95 2.00
N ALA A 172 19.53 13.12 2.25
CA ALA A 172 19.20 14.06 1.20
C ALA A 172 20.47 14.43 0.41
N PRO A 173 20.43 14.39 -0.94
CA PRO A 173 21.58 14.78 -1.74
C PRO A 173 22.05 16.18 -1.36
N LYS A 174 23.35 16.38 -1.25
CA LYS A 174 23.94 17.68 -0.90
C LYS A 174 23.88 18.64 -2.09
N THR A 175 22.67 19.03 -2.49
CA THR A 175 22.44 19.91 -3.65
C THR A 175 23.01 21.32 -3.47
N ARG A 176 23.25 21.77 -2.24
CA ARG A 176 23.84 23.09 -1.95
C ARG A 176 25.34 23.13 -2.27
N ASP A 177 26.06 22.05 -1.96
CA ASP A 177 27.48 21.89 -2.30
C ASP A 177 27.69 21.91 -3.84
N ILE A 178 26.66 21.57 -4.63
CA ILE A 178 26.73 21.51 -6.10
C ILE A 178 26.93 22.90 -6.73
N GLU A 179 26.17 23.90 -6.28
CA GLU A 179 26.29 25.26 -6.83
C GLU A 179 27.59 25.92 -6.36
N GLU A 180 27.99 25.69 -5.10
CA GLU A 180 29.27 26.19 -4.57
C GLU A 180 30.47 25.56 -5.29
N GLU A 181 30.47 24.24 -5.49
CA GLU A 181 31.53 23.54 -6.23
C GLU A 181 31.59 23.97 -7.70
N LYS A 182 30.45 24.23 -8.35
CA LYS A 182 30.42 24.79 -9.71
C LYS A 182 31.01 26.20 -9.78
N ASN A 183 30.73 27.03 -8.77
CA ASN A 183 31.23 28.41 -8.70
C ASN A 183 32.74 28.49 -8.44
N SER A 184 33.37 27.38 -8.02
CA SER A 184 34.84 27.28 -7.92
C SER A 184 35.53 27.14 -9.28
N CYS A 185 34.79 26.89 -10.37
CA CYS A 185 35.37 26.77 -11.70
C CYS A 185 35.92 28.11 -12.21
N PRO A 186 37.05 28.08 -12.94
CA PRO A 186 37.62 29.29 -13.51
C PRO A 186 36.66 29.91 -14.53
N LYS A 187 36.63 31.24 -14.58
CA LYS A 187 35.91 31.97 -15.63
C LYS A 187 36.80 32.06 -16.87
N ILE A 188 36.24 31.75 -18.03
CA ILE A 188 36.87 31.88 -19.33
C ILE A 188 36.15 32.97 -20.12
N ASP A 189 36.94 33.75 -20.86
CA ASP A 189 36.40 34.69 -21.82
C ASP A 189 36.04 33.94 -23.11
N THR A 190 34.82 34.15 -23.61
CA THR A 190 34.35 33.50 -24.84
C THR A 190 34.78 34.23 -26.11
N GLY A 191 35.43 35.40 -25.99
CA GLY A 191 35.97 36.15 -27.13
C GLY A 191 34.92 36.66 -28.13
N LYS A 192 33.64 36.63 -27.75
CA LYS A 192 32.52 37.17 -28.52
C LYS A 192 32.10 38.50 -27.89
N GLU A 193 32.13 39.58 -28.66
CA GLU A 193 31.70 40.91 -28.19
C GLU A 193 30.30 40.84 -27.56
N GLY A 194 30.19 41.32 -26.32
CA GLY A 194 28.94 41.36 -25.56
C GLY A 194 28.59 40.11 -24.75
N GLN A 195 29.37 39.01 -24.82
CA GLN A 195 29.20 37.85 -23.93
C GLN A 195 30.18 37.95 -22.76
N GLY A 196 29.65 38.15 -21.55
CA GLY A 196 30.46 38.23 -20.32
C GLY A 196 31.19 36.92 -20.01
N ALA A 197 32.19 36.97 -19.12
CA ALA A 197 32.97 35.79 -18.75
C ALA A 197 32.07 34.66 -18.19
N HIS A 198 32.19 33.47 -18.78
CA HIS A 198 31.43 32.27 -18.41
C HIS A 198 32.31 31.29 -17.62
N LEU A 199 31.73 30.47 -16.74
CA LEU A 199 32.48 29.39 -16.08
C LEU A 199 32.96 28.37 -17.14
N ASP A 200 34.18 27.86 -16.98
CA ASP A 200 34.75 26.82 -17.86
C ASP A 200 33.81 25.60 -17.93
N PRO A 201 33.20 25.32 -19.10
CA PRO A 201 32.28 24.20 -19.27
C PRO A 201 32.90 22.84 -18.94
N LYS A 202 34.21 22.66 -19.18
CA LYS A 202 34.89 21.39 -18.88
C LYS A 202 35.01 21.18 -17.37
N CYS A 203 35.38 22.23 -16.63
CA CYS A 203 35.40 22.20 -15.17
C CYS A 203 33.99 21.95 -14.60
N VAL A 204 32.98 22.68 -15.08
CA VAL A 204 31.59 22.51 -14.63
C VAL A 204 31.09 21.09 -14.88
N HIS A 205 31.42 20.51 -16.04
CA HIS A 205 31.09 19.13 -16.38
C HIS A 205 31.75 18.12 -15.42
N ALA A 206 33.06 18.23 -15.22
CA ALA A 206 33.81 17.34 -14.32
C ALA A 206 33.26 17.41 -12.88
N LYS A 207 33.03 18.61 -12.35
CA LYS A 207 32.45 18.81 -11.01
C LYS A 207 31.06 18.22 -10.90
N THR A 208 30.21 18.42 -11.91
CA THR A 208 28.85 17.85 -11.94
C THR A 208 28.89 16.32 -11.90
N LEU A 209 29.78 15.68 -12.66
CA LEU A 209 29.94 14.23 -12.62
C LEU A 209 30.48 13.71 -11.28
N GLN A 210 31.46 14.40 -10.69
CA GLN A 210 31.99 14.05 -9.36
C GLN A 210 30.88 14.03 -8.31
N ILE A 211 29.97 14.99 -8.36
CA ILE A 211 28.82 15.09 -7.46
C ILE A 211 27.85 13.94 -7.66
N TYR A 212 27.48 13.63 -8.91
CA TYR A 212 26.62 12.47 -9.17
C TYR A 212 27.24 11.19 -8.64
N ASN A 213 28.54 10.98 -8.89
CA ASN A 213 29.28 9.82 -8.40
C ASN A 213 29.30 9.78 -6.85
N TYR A 214 29.53 10.91 -6.20
CA TYR A 214 29.49 11.01 -4.73
C TYR A 214 28.12 10.62 -4.17
N ASN A 215 27.03 11.18 -4.71
CA ASN A 215 25.68 10.85 -4.25
C ASN A 215 25.36 9.35 -4.48
N ILE A 216 25.74 8.80 -5.64
CA ILE A 216 25.61 7.36 -5.94
C ILE A 216 26.38 6.50 -4.91
N GLN A 217 27.57 6.93 -4.48
CA GLN A 217 28.38 6.22 -3.48
C GLN A 217 27.76 6.26 -2.08
N LEU A 218 26.89 7.22 -1.77
CA LEU A 218 26.19 7.29 -0.49
C LEU A 218 24.93 6.40 -0.43
N GLU A 219 24.36 6.05 -1.58
CA GLU A 219 23.12 5.26 -1.66
C GLU A 219 23.15 3.94 -0.88
N PRO A 220 24.25 3.15 -0.82
CA PRO A 220 24.29 1.93 -0.01
C PRO A 220 23.89 2.14 1.46
N ASN A 221 24.23 3.30 2.05
CA ASN A 221 23.85 3.61 3.43
C ASN A 221 22.35 3.89 3.56
N ARG A 222 21.78 4.67 2.63
CA ARG A 222 20.33 4.92 2.57
C ARG A 222 19.56 3.61 2.36
N LEU A 223 19.99 2.81 1.40
CA LEU A 223 19.39 1.53 1.05
C LEU A 223 19.45 0.51 2.20
N LYS A 224 20.53 0.51 3.00
CA LYS A 224 20.65 -0.31 4.20
C LYS A 224 19.59 0.04 5.26
N GLU A 225 19.27 1.33 5.44
CA GLU A 225 18.19 1.74 6.36
C GLU A 225 16.81 1.29 5.85
N TYR A 226 16.55 1.39 4.53
CA TYR A 226 15.34 0.84 3.92
C TYR A 226 15.25 -0.68 4.03
N GLN A 227 16.37 -1.40 3.89
CA GLN A 227 16.44 -2.85 4.11
C GLN A 227 16.06 -3.21 5.55
N GLY A 228 16.61 -2.49 6.54
CA GLY A 228 16.26 -2.69 7.95
C GLY A 228 14.78 -2.43 8.22
N LEU A 229 14.23 -1.35 7.68
CA LEU A 229 12.80 -1.01 7.82
C LEU A 229 11.90 -2.08 7.20
N SER A 230 12.20 -2.51 5.96
CA SER A 230 11.45 -3.54 5.25
C SER A 230 11.53 -4.89 5.97
N ALA A 231 12.72 -5.30 6.41
CA ALA A 231 12.92 -6.54 7.14
C ALA A 231 12.15 -6.57 8.47
N ALA A 232 12.19 -5.47 9.24
CA ALA A 232 11.47 -5.36 10.51
C ALA A 232 9.95 -5.46 10.32
N PHE A 233 9.40 -4.77 9.31
CA PHE A 233 7.97 -4.85 9.02
C PHE A 233 7.58 -6.22 8.47
N ARG A 234 8.37 -6.78 7.53
CA ARG A 234 8.13 -8.12 6.97
C ARG A 234 8.14 -9.20 8.04
N ALA A 235 9.03 -9.12 9.02
CA ALA A 235 9.08 -10.07 10.14
C ALA A 235 7.80 -10.08 10.98
N LYS A 236 7.13 -8.93 11.13
CA LYS A 236 5.84 -8.81 11.83
C LYS A 236 4.68 -9.41 11.02
N VAL A 237 4.59 -9.07 9.73
CA VAL A 237 3.40 -9.39 8.92
C VAL A 237 3.45 -10.74 8.22
N LYS A 238 4.65 -11.24 7.86
CA LYS A 238 4.79 -12.52 7.13
C LYS A 238 4.18 -13.70 7.88
N PRO A 239 4.42 -13.92 9.19
CA PRO A 239 3.80 -15.03 9.91
C PRO A 239 2.27 -14.98 9.88
N LEU A 240 1.68 -13.78 9.98
CA LEU A 240 0.24 -13.57 9.95
C LEU A 240 -0.34 -13.87 8.58
N ILE A 241 0.29 -13.38 7.50
CA ILE A 241 -0.14 -13.65 6.12
C ILE A 241 -0.04 -15.13 5.78
N VAL A 242 1.02 -15.82 6.22
CA VAL A 242 1.18 -17.27 6.04
C VAL A 242 0.07 -18.03 6.77
N GLN A 243 -0.22 -17.67 8.02
CA GLN A 243 -1.30 -18.31 8.77
C GLN A 243 -2.65 -18.04 8.13
N LEU A 244 -2.92 -16.79 7.74
CA LEU A 244 -4.17 -16.42 7.06
C LEU A 244 -4.35 -17.24 5.78
N SER A 245 -3.32 -17.40 4.96
CA SER A 245 -3.40 -18.18 3.71
C SER A 245 -3.80 -19.64 3.98
N LYS A 246 -3.25 -20.27 5.04
CA LYS A 246 -3.63 -21.63 5.44
C LYS A 246 -5.09 -21.72 5.89
N ARG A 247 -5.55 -20.75 6.69
CA ARG A 247 -6.93 -20.68 7.19
C ARG A 247 -7.93 -20.45 6.05
N LEU A 248 -7.61 -19.55 5.13
CA LEU A 248 -8.40 -19.30 3.92
C LEU A 248 -8.52 -20.57 3.06
N ALA A 249 -7.43 -21.30 2.85
CA ALA A 249 -7.46 -22.56 2.11
C ALA A 249 -8.35 -23.62 2.79
N ALA A 250 -8.33 -23.71 4.13
CA ALA A 250 -9.14 -24.66 4.90
C ALA A 250 -10.66 -24.44 4.70
N ILE A 251 -11.10 -23.21 4.46
CA ILE A 251 -12.48 -22.86 4.11
C ILE A 251 -12.69 -22.65 2.60
N LYS A 252 -11.78 -23.17 1.77
CA LYS A 252 -11.80 -23.06 0.30
C LYS A 252 -11.99 -21.62 -0.19
N TYR A 253 -11.28 -20.67 0.44
CA TYR A 253 -11.39 -19.24 0.14
C TYR A 253 -12.85 -18.76 0.14
N GLY A 254 -13.61 -19.19 1.15
CA GLY A 254 -15.00 -18.78 1.34
C GLY A 254 -16.04 -19.53 0.51
N ASP A 255 -15.65 -20.47 -0.35
CA ASP A 255 -16.62 -21.36 -1.02
C ASP A 255 -17.37 -22.25 -0.01
N ALA A 256 -16.72 -22.60 1.11
CA ALA A 256 -17.32 -23.42 2.16
C ALA A 256 -18.25 -22.63 3.11
N ILE A 257 -18.31 -21.29 2.98
CA ILE A 257 -19.14 -20.41 3.80
C ILE A 257 -20.54 -20.35 3.22
N LYS A 258 -21.53 -20.73 4.02
CA LYS A 258 -22.95 -20.73 3.65
C LYS A 258 -23.60 -19.37 3.88
N ASP A 259 -23.24 -18.65 4.95
CA ASP A 259 -23.77 -17.33 5.27
C ASP A 259 -22.99 -16.23 4.55
N PRO A 260 -23.61 -15.47 3.62
CA PRO A 260 -22.96 -14.34 2.97
C PRO A 260 -22.39 -13.29 3.93
N LYS A 261 -22.93 -13.13 5.14
CA LYS A 261 -22.39 -12.20 6.14
C LYS A 261 -21.00 -12.60 6.62
N ASN A 262 -20.73 -13.90 6.72
CA ASN A 262 -19.45 -14.43 7.17
C ASN A 262 -18.36 -14.27 6.09
N LYS A 263 -18.74 -14.12 4.82
CA LYS A 263 -17.81 -13.81 3.73
C LYS A 263 -17.13 -12.44 3.89
N VAL A 264 -17.78 -11.49 4.57
CA VAL A 264 -17.20 -10.18 4.91
C VAL A 264 -15.93 -10.34 5.76
N ILE A 265 -15.90 -11.31 6.68
CA ILE A 265 -14.74 -11.57 7.56
C ILE A 265 -13.53 -11.97 6.72
N VAL A 266 -13.75 -12.85 5.74
CA VAL A 266 -12.71 -13.29 4.81
C VAL A 266 -12.21 -12.12 3.96
N ASN A 267 -13.11 -11.33 3.38
CA ASN A 267 -12.71 -10.19 2.56
C ASN A 267 -11.88 -9.18 3.38
N ASN A 268 -12.34 -8.81 4.57
CA ASN A 268 -11.63 -7.85 5.42
C ASN A 268 -10.21 -8.34 5.72
N ALA A 269 -10.05 -9.61 6.06
CA ALA A 269 -8.73 -10.20 6.30
C ALA A 269 -7.82 -10.16 5.06
N GLN A 270 -8.35 -10.47 3.88
CA GLN A 270 -7.61 -10.38 2.62
C GLN A 270 -7.21 -8.95 2.30
N THR A 271 -8.11 -7.99 2.51
CA THR A 271 -7.84 -6.56 2.34
C THR A 271 -6.72 -6.10 3.27
N ALA A 272 -6.77 -6.48 4.55
CA ALA A 272 -5.74 -6.13 5.52
C ALA A 272 -4.37 -6.72 5.13
N ALA A 273 -4.34 -7.97 4.66
CA ALA A 273 -3.12 -8.62 4.18
C ALA A 273 -2.55 -7.95 2.92
N LEU A 274 -3.39 -7.64 1.93
CA LEU A 274 -2.97 -6.91 0.73
C LEU A 274 -2.47 -5.50 1.06
N GLY A 275 -3.07 -4.83 2.05
CA GLY A 275 -2.57 -3.56 2.59
C GLY A 275 -1.15 -3.68 3.13
N ALA A 276 -0.86 -4.72 3.91
CA ALA A 276 0.49 -4.98 4.41
C ALA A 276 1.50 -5.26 3.27
N VAL A 277 1.09 -6.01 2.24
CA VAL A 277 1.89 -6.22 1.01
C VAL A 277 2.16 -4.90 0.29
N ALA A 278 1.16 -4.03 0.17
CA ALA A 278 1.29 -2.72 -0.46
C ALA A 278 2.25 -1.79 0.32
N ILE A 279 2.26 -1.86 1.65
CA ILE A 279 3.22 -1.12 2.49
C ILE A 279 4.65 -1.63 2.22
N LEU A 280 4.89 -2.95 2.23
CA LEU A 280 6.20 -3.53 1.90
C LEU A 280 6.69 -3.12 0.51
N PHE A 281 5.79 -3.14 -0.46
CA PHE A 281 6.10 -2.69 -1.81
C PHE A 281 6.39 -1.19 -1.86
N SER A 282 5.68 -0.36 -1.09
CA SER A 282 5.93 1.08 -1.02
C SER A 282 7.34 1.40 -0.48
N ILE A 283 7.78 0.69 0.56
CA ILE A 283 9.16 0.79 1.08
C ILE A 283 10.17 0.47 -0.04
N THR A 284 9.91 -0.59 -0.80
CA THR A 284 10.75 -1.03 -1.93
C THR A 284 10.79 -0.02 -3.07
N SER A 285 9.62 0.43 -3.54
CA SER A 285 9.50 1.42 -4.61
C SER A 285 10.19 2.73 -4.23
N ASN A 286 10.06 3.21 -2.99
CA ASN A 286 10.71 4.45 -2.56
C ASN A 286 12.23 4.32 -2.49
N ALA A 287 12.74 3.22 -1.94
CA ALA A 287 14.17 2.92 -1.93
C ALA A 287 14.72 2.86 -3.38
N GLN A 288 14.04 2.14 -4.26
CA GLN A 288 14.44 1.96 -5.65
C GLN A 288 14.44 3.28 -6.43
N LYS A 289 13.36 4.07 -6.37
CA LYS A 289 13.21 5.30 -7.14
C LYS A 289 14.29 6.33 -6.83
N GLY A 290 14.64 6.51 -5.56
CA GLY A 290 15.70 7.44 -5.16
C GLY A 290 17.06 7.07 -5.78
N ALA A 291 17.45 5.81 -5.63
CA ALA A 291 18.76 5.32 -6.08
C ALA A 291 18.85 5.21 -7.61
N ALA A 292 17.79 4.70 -8.26
CA ALA A 292 17.72 4.62 -9.71
C ALA A 292 17.67 6.00 -10.38
N GLY A 293 17.00 6.97 -9.74
CA GLY A 293 16.92 8.35 -10.22
C GLY A 293 18.29 9.01 -10.35
N LEU A 294 19.19 8.82 -9.38
CA LEU A 294 20.55 9.38 -9.45
C LEU A 294 21.37 8.81 -10.62
N ILE A 295 21.22 7.51 -10.91
CA ILE A 295 21.86 6.89 -12.08
C ILE A 295 21.28 7.44 -13.38
N ALA A 296 19.95 7.53 -13.46
CA ALA A 296 19.27 8.07 -14.64
C ALA A 296 19.66 9.53 -14.91
N GLU A 297 19.69 10.37 -13.87
CA GLU A 297 20.10 11.79 -13.97
C GLU A 297 21.55 11.92 -14.44
N LYS A 298 22.47 11.09 -13.90
CA LYS A 298 23.86 11.06 -14.34
C LYS A 298 23.96 10.70 -15.83
N MET A 299 23.31 9.62 -16.26
CA MET A 299 23.36 9.15 -17.65
C MET A 299 22.75 10.17 -18.62
N GLU A 300 21.66 10.83 -18.23
CA GLU A 300 21.04 11.90 -19.02
C GLU A 300 21.98 13.12 -19.13
N TYR A 301 22.65 13.49 -18.05
CA TYR A 301 23.64 14.55 -18.05
C TYR A 301 24.83 14.22 -18.96
N GLU A 302 25.39 13.02 -18.87
CA GLU A 302 26.49 12.54 -19.73
C GLU A 302 26.08 12.54 -21.21
N LYS A 303 24.84 12.16 -21.54
CA LYS A 303 24.34 12.21 -22.92
C LYS A 303 24.24 13.63 -23.48
N ASN A 304 23.83 14.59 -22.64
CA ASN A 304 23.56 15.96 -23.06
C ASN A 304 24.81 16.86 -23.05
N TYR A 305 25.82 16.53 -22.23
CA TYR A 305 26.99 17.39 -21.98
C TYR A 305 28.35 16.68 -22.12
N GLY A 306 28.36 15.38 -22.39
CA GLY A 306 29.59 14.59 -22.59
C GLY A 306 30.11 14.57 -24.04
N LYS A 307 29.72 15.54 -24.87
CA LYS A 307 30.19 15.70 -26.26
C LYS A 307 30.98 16.98 -26.43
#